data_AF-A0A836BGE4-F1
#
_entry.id   AF-A0A836BGE4-F1
#
_cell.length_a   1.000
_cell.length_b   1.000
_cell.length_c   1.000
_cell.angle_alpha   90.00
_cell.angle_beta   90.00
_cell.angle_gamma   90.00
#
_symmetry.space_group_name_H-M   'P 1'
#
loop_
_entity.id
_entity.type
_entity.pdbx_description
1 polymer ?
#
loop_
_entity_poly.entity_id
_entity_poly.type
_entity_poly.pdbx_seq_one_letter_code
_entity_poly.pdbx_strand_id
1 'polypeptide(L)' 'MIGDVWEWTSSEFVGYPGFKTGFNEYNDKWFTNQKVLRGGSFGTPKMSIRGSYRNFFRLDERWLFSGFRCAEDI' A
#
# COMPACT_ATOMS: atom_id res chain seq x y z
N MET A 1 -6.82 8.09 -9.97
CA MET A 1 -5.79 7.06 -10.26
C MET A 1 -6.10 5.84 -9.42
N ILE A 2 -7.16 5.11 -9.78
CA ILE A 2 -7.54 3.86 -9.11
C ILE A 2 -7.69 2.78 -10.19
N GLY A 3 -6.98 1.66 -10.04
CA GLY A 3 -6.96 0.57 -11.02
C GLY A 3 -5.60 0.39 -11.70
N ASP A 4 -5.60 -0.45 -12.74
CA ASP A 4 -4.42 -0.94 -13.47
C ASP A 4 -3.46 -1.74 -12.59
N VAL A 5 -2.57 -1.09 -11.85
CA VAL A 5 -1.58 -1.76 -11.00
C VAL A 5 -1.40 -1.04 -9.67
N TRP A 6 -1.04 -1.78 -8.63
CA TRP A 6 -0.59 -1.18 -7.38
C TRP A 6 0.71 -0.40 -7.61
N GLU A 7 0.74 0.87 -7.23
CA GLU A 7 1.87 1.76 -7.47
C GLU A 7 2.76 1.82 -6.23
N TRP A 8 4.03 1.43 -6.37
CA TRP A 8 5.03 1.54 -5.31
C TRP A 8 5.27 3.00 -4.91
N THR A 9 5.39 3.25 -3.61
CA THR A 9 5.81 4.55 -3.07
C THR A 9 7.14 4.46 -2.32
N SER A 10 7.79 5.59 -2.09
CA SER A 10 9.00 5.66 -1.26
C SER A 10 8.71 5.45 0.24
N SER A 11 7.44 5.50 0.66
CA SER A 11 7.01 5.48 2.05
C SER A 11 7.08 4.09 2.70
N GLU A 12 7.58 4.04 3.93
CA GLU A 12 7.49 2.83 4.77
C GLU A 12 6.05 2.56 5.23
N PHE A 13 5.71 1.28 5.39
CA PHE A 13 4.45 0.87 5.98
C PHE A 13 4.53 0.96 7.51
N VAL A 14 4.33 2.18 8.01
CA VAL A 14 4.20 2.45 9.45
C VAL A 14 2.82 2.99 9.80
N GLY A 15 2.42 2.85 11.06
CA GLY A 15 1.22 3.47 11.61
C GLY A 15 1.28 4.99 11.52
N TYR A 16 0.16 5.61 11.18
CA TYR A 16 0.06 7.08 11.26
C TYR A 16 0.11 7.55 12.72
N PRO A 17 0.47 8.82 12.97
CA PRO A 17 0.42 9.39 14.32
C PRO A 17 -0.96 9.16 14.97
N GLY A 18 -0.95 8.58 16.17
CA GLY A 18 -2.18 8.26 16.91
C GLY A 18 -2.93 7.01 16.41
N PHE A 19 -2.33 6.20 15.53
CA PHE A 19 -2.90 4.92 15.13
C PHE A 19 -3.21 4.04 16.35
N LYS A 20 -4.44 3.54 16.41
CA LYS A 20 -4.89 2.53 17.37
C LYS A 20 -5.43 1.34 16.60
N THR A 21 -4.99 0.14 16.96
CA THR A 21 -5.46 -1.06 16.28
C THR A 21 -6.94 -1.30 16.60
N GLY A 22 -7.72 -1.60 15.56
CA GLY A 22 -9.13 -2.00 15.72
C GLY A 22 -9.29 -3.52 15.89
N PHE A 23 -8.30 -4.29 15.43
CA PHE A 23 -8.26 -5.75 15.48
C PHE A 23 -6.84 -6.18 15.81
N ASN A 24 -6.67 -7.02 16.83
CA ASN A 24 -5.35 -7.47 17.24
C ASN A 24 -4.60 -8.10 16.06
N GLU A 25 -3.34 -7.69 15.86
CA GLU A 25 -2.44 -8.22 14.85
C GLU A 25 -2.86 -8.07 13.38
N TYR A 26 -3.83 -7.22 13.05
CA TYR A 26 -4.28 -7.11 11.67
C TYR A 26 -3.27 -6.35 10.79
N ASN A 27 -2.83 -5.17 11.23
CA ASN A 27 -1.89 -4.31 10.49
C ASN A 27 -0.59 -4.03 11.26
N ASP A 28 -0.71 -3.87 12.56
CA ASP A 28 0.34 -3.45 13.48
C ASP A 28 1.54 -4.39 13.50
N LYS A 29 1.33 -5.70 13.44
CA LYS A 29 2.44 -6.67 13.36
C LYS A 29 3.29 -6.54 12.09
N TRP A 30 2.74 -5.90 11.06
CA TRP A 30 3.36 -5.77 9.75
C TRP A 30 4.11 -4.44 9.58
N PHE A 31 4.18 -3.58 10.62
CA PHE A 31 4.91 -2.32 10.62
C PHE A 31 6.44 -2.50 10.71
N THR A 32 6.99 -3.37 9.88
CA THR A 32 8.43 -3.63 9.79
C THR A 32 8.79 -4.11 8.38
N ASN A 33 9.86 -3.55 7.81
CA ASN A 33 10.45 -3.95 6.53
C ASN A 33 9.48 -4.10 5.34
N GLN A 34 8.46 -3.23 5.26
CA GLN A 34 7.49 -3.22 4.17
C GLN A 34 7.26 -1.82 3.63
N LYS A 35 7.06 -1.71 2.33
CA LYS A 35 6.79 -0.44 1.63
C LYS A 35 5.33 -0.34 1.24
N VAL A 36 4.83 0.88 1.14
CA VAL A 36 3.43 1.15 0.80
C VAL A 36 3.22 1.07 -0.72
N LEU A 37 2.09 0.49 -1.12
CA LEU A 37 1.54 0.65 -2.48
C LEU A 37 0.14 1.27 -2.45
N ARG A 38 -0.21 1.96 -3.54
CA ARG A 38 -1.44 2.75 -3.67
C ARG A 38 -2.17 2.47 -4.99
N GLY A 39 -3.42 2.93 -5.09
CA GLY A 39 -4.19 2.92 -6.35
C GLY A 39 -5.03 1.67 -6.60
N GLY A 40 -4.66 0.49 -6.10
CA GLY A 40 -5.33 -0.75 -6.49
C GLY A 40 -4.84 -1.24 -7.85
N SER A 41 -5.18 -2.47 -8.22
CA SER A 41 -4.89 -3.07 -9.53
C SER A 41 -6.17 -3.49 -10.26
N PHE A 42 -6.04 -3.93 -11.51
CA PHE A 42 -7.16 -4.52 -12.27
C PHE A 42 -7.80 -5.72 -11.56
N GLY A 43 -7.06 -6.42 -10.69
CA GLY A 43 -7.58 -7.52 -9.85
C GLY A 43 -8.23 -7.06 -8.55
N THR A 44 -8.22 -5.77 -8.22
CA THR A 44 -8.75 -5.25 -6.95
C THR A 44 -10.24 -4.92 -7.07
N PRO A 45 -11.13 -5.49 -6.23
CA PRO A 45 -12.55 -5.18 -6.26
C PRO A 45 -12.83 -3.70 -6.01
N LYS A 46 -13.69 -3.09 -6.84
CA LYS A 46 -14.07 -1.66 -6.73
C LYS A 46 -14.65 -1.29 -5.37
N MET A 47 -15.32 -2.22 -4.69
CA MET A 47 -15.91 -2.00 -3.37
C MET A 47 -14.86 -1.92 -2.25
N SER A 48 -13.68 -2.51 -2.44
CA SER A 48 -12.62 -2.56 -1.42
C SER A 48 -11.66 -1.37 -1.51
N ILE A 49 -11.51 -0.79 -2.70
CA ILE A 49 -10.52 0.26 -2.96
C ILE A 49 -11.02 1.63 -2.52
N ARG A 50 -10.12 2.41 -1.92
CA ARG A 50 -10.37 3.75 -1.40
C ARG A 50 -9.16 4.62 -1.67
N GLY A 51 -9.36 5.94 -1.81
CA GLY A 51 -8.26 6.89 -1.90
C GLY A 51 -7.32 6.84 -0.68
N SER A 52 -7.79 6.36 0.48
CA SER A 52 -7.00 6.16 1.69
C SER A 52 -6.37 4.76 1.82
N TYR A 53 -6.68 3.79 0.94
CA TYR A 53 -6.25 2.40 1.09
C TYR A 53 -4.74 2.20 0.89
N ARG A 54 -4.04 1.71 1.92
CA ARG A 54 -2.60 1.41 1.88
C ARG A 54 -2.40 -0.08 1.79
N ASN A 55 -1.90 -0.55 0.65
CA ASN A 55 -1.38 -1.90 0.53
C ASN A 55 0.09 -1.91 0.98
N PHE A 56 0.63 -3.07 1.33
CA PHE A 56 1.99 -3.20 1.85
C PHE A 56 2.59 -4.56 1.51
N PHE A 57 3.84 -4.54 1.06
CA PHE A 57 4.62 -5.74 0.74
C PHE A 57 6.11 -5.45 0.93
N ARG A 58 6.93 -6.50 0.99
CA ARG A 58 8.38 -6.39 0.95
C ARG A 58 8.86 -6.04 -0.46
N LEU A 59 10.01 -5.38 -0.56
CA LEU A 59 10.56 -4.88 -1.82
C LEU A 59 10.93 -5.98 -2.84
N ASP A 60 11.18 -7.19 -2.37
CA ASP A 60 11.51 -8.37 -3.18
C ASP A 60 10.28 -9.11 -3.70
N GLU A 61 9.09 -8.80 -3.19
CA GLU A 61 7.85 -9.48 -3.58
C GLU A 61 7.34 -8.95 -4.93
N ARG A 62 7.34 -9.84 -5.94
CA ARG A 62 7.00 -9.49 -7.34
C ARG A 62 5.80 -10.24 -7.91
N TRP A 63 5.09 -11.01 -7.08
CA TRP A 63 3.94 -11.82 -7.50
C TRP A 63 2.64 -11.02 -7.59
N LEU A 64 2.57 -9.85 -6.95
CA LEU A 64 1.42 -8.96 -6.99
C LEU A 64 1.38 -8.13 -8.29
N PHE A 65 0.18 -7.72 -8.71
CA PHE A 65 -0.02 -6.77 -9.80
C PHE A 65 0.45 -5.37 -9.37
N SER A 66 1.74 -5.11 -9.56
CA SER A 66 2.40 -3.88 -9.16
C SER A 66 3.20 -3.23 -10.29
N GLY A 67 3.36 -1.92 -10.19
CA GLY A 67 4.13 -1.07 -11.08
C GLY A 67 4.61 0.18 -10.36
N PHE A 68 4.97 1.21 -11.11
CA PHE A 68 5.48 2.46 -10.56
C PHE A 68 4.87 3.66 -11.27
N ARG A 69 4.88 4.79 -10.58
CA ARG A 69 4.56 6.10 -11.12
C ARG A 69 5.69 7.05 -10.76
N CYS A 70 6.19 7.78 -11.75
CA CYS A 70 7.27 8.74 -11.54
C CYS A 70 6.75 9.99 -10.83
N ALA A 71 7.60 10.58 -10.00
CA ALA A 71 7.42 11.88 -9.39
C ALA A 71 8.80 12.57 -9.36
N GLU A 72 8.81 13.90 -9.44
CA GLU A 72 10.01 14.72 -9.37
C GLU A 72 9.74 15.97 -8.51
N ASP A 73 10.80 16.58 -8.01
CA ASP A 73 10.74 17.87 -7.32
C ASP A 73 10.46 19.00 -8.34
N ILE A 74 9.84 20.10 -7.88
CA ILE A 74 9.51 21.28 -8.71
C ILE A 74 10.69 22.24 -8.77
#